data_AF-A0A7E5WDZ6-F1
#
_entry.id   AF-A0A7E5WDZ6-F1
#
_cell.length_a   1.000
_cell.length_b   1.000
_cell.length_c   1.000
_cell.angle_alpha   90.00
_cell.angle_beta   90.00
_cell.angle_gamma   90.00
#
_symmetry.space_group_name_H-M   'P 1'
#
loop_
_entity.id
_entity.type
_entity.pdbx_description
1 polymer ?
#
loop_
_entity_poly.entity_id
_entity_poly.type
_entity_poly.pdbx_seq_one_letter_code
_entity_poly.pdbx_strand_id
1 'polypeptide(L)'
;LSFQLLSVCAWQIYAVVNCTATGSGRFADPADATCQNYTRCIYNAANNTYVSYNYVCPTTSLFSPLLSQCTSTYTCPNTTTNSTATACTVEGFIADPTSTDCSTYLQCVLINGVYIQTQLPCPAGTFYNPATTLCDPAYVCTFTCATGGRFPNSADATCQSYYYCVLAANGTFAQYNYTCPTTSVFSPLTRLCTNTYTCPTVIG
;
A
#
# COMPACT_ATOMS: atom_id res chain seq x y z
N LEU A 1 8.13 -15.81 52.83
CA LEU A 1 8.32 -16.59 51.58
C LEU A 1 6.99 -16.56 50.83
N SER A 2 6.64 -15.55 50.03
CA SER A 2 7.23 -15.01 48.79
C SER A 2 7.47 -16.05 47.70
N PHE A 3 6.58 -16.05 46.68
CA PHE A 3 6.83 -16.20 45.23
C PHE A 3 5.52 -15.76 44.54
N GLN A 4 5.36 -14.46 44.27
CA GLN A 4 5.57 -13.78 42.98
C GLN A 4 4.58 -14.17 41.86
N LEU A 5 3.85 -13.14 41.42
CA LEU A 5 3.05 -13.01 40.20
C LEU A 5 3.73 -13.64 38.98
N LEU A 6 2.93 -14.22 38.09
CA LEU A 6 3.09 -13.99 36.65
C LEU A 6 1.71 -14.05 35.98
N SER A 7 1.24 -12.85 35.66
CA SER A 7 0.19 -12.58 34.68
C SER A 7 0.49 -13.35 33.40
N VAL A 8 -0.37 -14.30 33.04
CA VAL A 8 -0.37 -14.89 31.70
C VAL A 8 -1.10 -13.92 30.78
N CYS A 9 -0.49 -12.75 30.57
CA CYS A 9 -0.77 -12.00 29.37
C CYS A 9 -0.06 -12.72 28.23
N ALA A 10 -0.81 -12.81 27.13
CA ALA A 10 -0.36 -13.03 25.77
C ALA A 10 -0.42 -14.49 25.30
N TRP A 11 -0.78 -14.76 24.06
CA TRP A 11 -0.73 -13.91 22.87
C TRP A 11 -1.95 -14.20 22.01
N GLN A 12 -2.48 -13.17 21.35
CA GLN A 12 -3.33 -13.37 20.17
C GLN A 12 -2.53 -14.28 19.23
N ILE A 13 -3.01 -15.51 19.01
CA ILE A 13 -2.43 -16.42 18.03
C ILE A 13 -2.74 -15.80 16.67
N TYR A 14 -1.84 -14.97 16.16
CA TYR A 14 -1.81 -14.66 14.74
C TYR A 14 -1.62 -16.01 14.03
N ALA A 15 -2.56 -16.40 13.19
CA ALA A 15 -2.49 -17.65 12.45
C ALA A 15 -1.35 -17.53 11.42
N VAL A 16 -0.15 -17.99 11.79
CA VAL A 16 1.04 -17.95 10.93
C VAL A 16 1.15 -19.27 10.16
N VAL A 17 1.59 -19.20 8.91
CA VAL A 17 1.84 -20.37 8.05
C VAL A 17 2.91 -21.28 8.70
N ASN A 18 2.52 -22.53 8.98
CA ASN A 18 3.42 -23.53 9.53
C ASN A 18 4.21 -24.26 8.42
N CYS A 19 5.39 -23.74 8.08
CA CYS A 19 6.24 -24.29 7.02
C CYS A 19 6.70 -25.73 7.23
N THR A 20 6.77 -26.24 8.48
CA THR A 20 7.14 -27.65 8.71
C THR A 20 6.00 -28.61 8.37
N ALA A 21 4.75 -28.14 8.44
CA ALA A 21 3.57 -28.90 8.06
C ALA A 21 3.27 -28.79 6.56
N THR A 22 3.47 -27.62 5.96
CA THR A 22 3.11 -27.35 4.55
C THR A 22 4.25 -27.62 3.56
N GLY A 23 5.51 -27.67 4.03
CA GLY A 23 6.69 -27.81 3.19
C GLY A 23 7.06 -26.52 2.42
N SER A 24 7.96 -26.66 1.45
CA SER A 24 8.40 -25.52 0.62
C SER A 24 7.28 -25.08 -0.30
N GLY A 25 7.04 -23.78 -0.41
CA GLY A 25 5.94 -23.27 -1.22
C GLY A 25 5.57 -21.83 -0.87
N ARG A 26 4.46 -21.37 -1.46
CA ARG A 26 3.85 -20.08 -1.18
C ARG A 26 2.45 -20.34 -0.68
N PHE A 27 2.09 -19.76 0.46
CA PHE A 27 0.84 -20.04 1.14
C PHE A 27 0.18 -18.73 1.53
N ALA A 28 -1.14 -18.66 1.39
CA ALA A 28 -1.90 -17.49 1.79
C ALA A 28 -1.70 -17.23 3.28
N ASP A 29 -1.61 -15.95 3.66
CA ASP A 29 -1.59 -15.59 5.06
C ASP A 29 -2.99 -15.86 5.66
N PRO A 30 -3.13 -16.82 6.59
CA PRO A 30 -4.43 -17.19 7.17
C PRO A 30 -5.08 -16.06 7.99
N ALA A 31 -4.30 -15.08 8.43
CA ALA A 31 -4.79 -13.91 9.15
C ALA A 31 -5.19 -12.76 8.22
N ASP A 32 -4.89 -12.85 6.93
CA ASP A 32 -5.17 -11.79 5.96
C ASP A 32 -6.53 -11.99 5.26
N ALA A 33 -7.53 -11.25 5.73
CA ALA A 33 -8.84 -11.19 5.09
C ALA A 33 -8.84 -10.47 3.73
N THR A 34 -7.76 -9.77 3.36
CA THR A 34 -7.65 -9.03 2.09
C THR A 34 -7.02 -9.85 0.96
N CYS A 35 -6.53 -11.05 1.25
CA CYS A 35 -5.81 -11.92 0.30
C CYS A 35 -4.59 -11.25 -0.38
N GLN A 36 -3.98 -10.22 0.21
CA GLN A 36 -2.79 -9.56 -0.31
C GLN A 36 -1.49 -10.16 0.23
N ASN A 37 -1.50 -10.75 1.42
CA ASN A 37 -0.33 -11.26 2.10
C ASN A 37 -0.18 -12.77 1.88
N TYR A 38 1.07 -13.20 1.72
CA TYR A 38 1.41 -14.62 1.63
C TYR A 38 2.78 -14.89 2.26
N THR A 39 2.96 -16.10 2.77
CA THR A 39 4.23 -16.58 3.30
C THR A 39 4.90 -17.52 2.29
N ARG A 40 6.18 -17.30 2.02
CA ARG A 40 7.03 -18.21 1.26
C ARG A 40 7.88 -19.04 2.22
N CYS A 41 7.72 -20.35 2.17
CA CYS A 41 8.52 -21.31 2.91
C CYS A 41 9.63 -21.86 2.00
N ILE A 42 10.88 -21.86 2.49
CA ILE A 42 12.04 -22.39 1.79
C ILE A 42 12.74 -23.40 2.70
N TYR A 43 12.96 -24.61 2.21
CA TYR A 43 13.73 -25.62 2.93
C TYR A 43 15.23 -25.30 2.91
N ASN A 44 15.86 -25.37 4.07
CA ASN A 44 17.29 -25.24 4.27
C ASN A 44 17.88 -26.62 4.62
N ALA A 45 18.58 -27.21 3.65
CA ALA A 45 19.18 -28.53 3.78
C ALA A 45 20.38 -28.56 4.75
N ALA A 46 21.03 -27.42 5.02
CA ALA A 46 22.22 -27.39 5.87
C ALA A 46 21.90 -27.68 7.35
N ASN A 47 20.69 -27.34 7.79
CA ASN A 47 20.24 -27.53 9.17
C ASN A 47 18.92 -28.31 9.26
N ASN A 48 18.42 -28.84 8.13
CA ASN A 48 17.15 -29.56 8.04
C ASN A 48 15.95 -28.75 8.61
N THR A 49 15.89 -27.46 8.30
CA THR A 49 14.82 -26.55 8.77
C THR A 49 14.12 -25.84 7.61
N TYR A 50 13.04 -25.12 7.92
CA TYR A 50 12.36 -24.24 6.98
C TYR A 50 12.53 -22.78 7.40
N VAL A 51 12.76 -21.91 6.42
CA VAL A 51 12.77 -20.45 6.58
C VAL A 51 11.51 -19.87 5.94
N SER A 52 10.79 -19.04 6.68
CA SER A 52 9.58 -18.35 6.23
C SER A 52 9.87 -16.89 5.92
N TYR A 53 9.33 -16.39 4.81
CA TYR A 53 9.37 -14.98 4.43
C TYR A 53 7.96 -14.48 4.12
N ASN A 54 7.56 -13.36 4.73
CA ASN A 54 6.26 -12.75 4.45
C ASN A 54 6.38 -11.76 3.30
N TYR A 55 5.39 -11.79 2.42
CA TYR A 55 5.33 -10.96 1.23
C TYR A 55 3.92 -10.41 1.04
N VAL A 56 3.85 -9.28 0.36
CA VAL A 56 2.60 -8.67 -0.08
C VAL A 56 2.55 -8.76 -1.60
N CYS A 57 1.39 -9.11 -2.15
CA CYS A 57 1.13 -9.06 -3.57
C CYS A 57 1.12 -7.61 -4.07
N PRO A 58 1.48 -7.36 -5.34
CA PRO A 58 1.23 -6.08 -5.99
C PRO A 58 -0.23 -5.66 -5.84
N THR A 59 -0.51 -4.37 -5.67
CA THR A 59 -1.86 -3.83 -5.38
C THR A 59 -2.92 -4.13 -6.45
N THR A 60 -2.51 -4.54 -7.66
CA THR A 60 -3.38 -4.95 -8.76
C THR A 60 -3.64 -6.46 -8.81
N SER A 61 -3.17 -7.20 -7.82
CA SER A 61 -3.22 -8.66 -7.79
C SER A 61 -3.43 -9.17 -6.38
N LEU A 62 -4.08 -10.32 -6.28
CA LEU A 62 -4.34 -10.99 -5.02
C LEU A 62 -3.65 -12.34 -5.03
N PHE A 63 -3.25 -12.82 -3.85
CA PHE A 63 -2.64 -14.13 -3.72
C PHE A 63 -3.72 -15.20 -3.92
N SER A 64 -3.59 -15.98 -4.99
CA SER A 64 -4.43 -17.14 -5.25
C SER A 64 -3.83 -18.37 -4.56
N PRO A 65 -4.49 -18.97 -3.55
CA PRO A 65 -4.03 -20.21 -2.94
C PRO A 65 -4.01 -21.37 -3.93
N LEU A 66 -4.92 -21.38 -4.91
CA LEU A 66 -5.02 -22.42 -5.95
C LEU A 66 -3.80 -22.40 -6.87
N LEU A 67 -3.33 -21.21 -7.25
CA LEU A 67 -2.18 -21.05 -8.14
C LEU A 67 -0.86 -20.84 -7.37
N SER A 68 -0.93 -20.67 -6.05
CA SER A 68 0.20 -20.33 -5.18
C SER A 68 0.99 -19.09 -5.64
N GLN A 69 0.29 -18.10 -6.21
CA GLN A 69 0.90 -16.90 -6.77
C GLN A 69 -0.05 -15.70 -6.74
N CYS A 70 0.52 -14.50 -6.80
CA CYS A 70 -0.24 -13.28 -7.03
C CYS A 70 -0.77 -13.26 -8.47
N THR A 71 -2.06 -13.02 -8.64
CA THR A 71 -2.72 -12.88 -9.95
C THR A 71 -3.80 -11.82 -9.89
N SER A 72 -4.02 -11.12 -11.00
CA SER A 72 -5.10 -10.14 -11.15
C SER A 72 -6.47 -10.78 -11.33
N THR A 73 -6.52 -12.10 -11.60
CA THR A 73 -7.77 -12.83 -11.88
C THR A 73 -8.38 -13.51 -10.65
N TYR A 74 -7.70 -13.48 -9.50
CA TYR A 74 -8.19 -14.11 -8.27
C TYR A 74 -9.19 -13.21 -7.55
N THR A 75 -10.32 -13.79 -7.17
CA THR A 75 -11.37 -13.14 -6.37
C THR A 75 -11.28 -13.66 -4.94
N CYS A 76 -11.03 -12.77 -3.98
CA CYS A 76 -10.89 -13.13 -2.56
C CYS A 76 -12.28 -13.45 -1.95
N PRO A 77 -12.53 -14.66 -1.43
CA PRO A 77 -13.88 -15.06 -1.00
C PRO A 77 -14.39 -14.39 0.28
N ASN A 78 -13.49 -13.82 1.11
CA ASN A 78 -13.84 -13.28 2.42
C ASN A 78 -13.83 -11.75 2.48
N THR A 79 -14.19 -11.13 1.36
CA THR A 79 -14.34 -9.69 1.29
C THR A 79 -15.72 -9.26 1.78
N THR A 80 -15.83 -8.93 3.06
CA THR A 80 -16.65 -7.75 3.42
C THR A 80 -15.94 -6.50 2.88
N THR A 81 -15.89 -6.33 1.55
CA THR A 81 -15.33 -5.14 0.91
C THR A 81 -16.43 -4.13 0.64
N ASN A 82 -16.86 -3.46 1.70
CA ASN A 82 -16.89 -2.00 1.67
C ASN A 82 -15.59 -1.54 2.31
N SER A 83 -14.49 -1.45 1.55
CA SER A 83 -13.35 -0.62 1.95
C SER A 83 -12.28 -0.57 0.85
N THR A 84 -12.48 0.26 -0.18
CA THR A 84 -11.48 1.33 -0.32
C THR A 84 -11.52 2.05 1.02
N ALA A 85 -10.43 2.13 1.79
CA ALA A 85 -10.39 3.04 2.93
C ALA A 85 -10.98 4.37 2.44
N THR A 86 -12.16 4.72 2.91
CA THR A 86 -12.89 5.86 2.37
C THR A 86 -12.10 7.08 2.79
N ALA A 87 -11.34 7.67 1.87
CA ALA A 87 -10.65 8.92 2.17
C ALA A 87 -11.69 9.99 2.52
N CYS A 88 -12.87 9.90 1.91
CA CYS A 88 -14.04 10.70 2.23
C CYS A 88 -14.61 10.34 3.61
N THR A 89 -14.54 11.31 4.52
CA THR A 89 -15.30 11.32 5.79
C THR A 89 -16.43 12.34 5.76
N VAL A 90 -16.44 13.22 4.76
CA VAL A 90 -17.40 14.30 4.53
C VAL A 90 -17.66 14.45 3.03
N GLU A 91 -18.83 14.97 2.66
CA GLU A 91 -19.11 15.38 1.27
C GLU A 91 -18.26 16.59 0.86
N GLY A 92 -17.93 16.67 -0.43
CA GLY A 92 -17.20 17.80 -1.01
C GLY A 92 -15.94 17.36 -1.75
N PHE A 93 -14.98 18.28 -1.85
CA PHE A 93 -13.70 18.03 -2.50
C PHE A 93 -12.61 17.92 -1.45
N ILE A 94 -11.77 16.90 -1.57
CA ILE A 94 -10.65 16.66 -0.65
C ILE A 94 -9.38 16.35 -1.44
N ALA A 95 -8.23 16.51 -0.78
CA ALA A 95 -6.95 16.13 -1.36
C ALA A 95 -6.93 14.63 -1.65
N ASP A 96 -6.42 14.26 -2.82
CA ASP A 96 -6.21 12.87 -3.17
C ASP A 96 -5.00 12.33 -2.39
N PRO A 97 -5.19 11.41 -1.44
CA PRO A 97 -4.09 10.87 -0.62
C PRO A 97 -3.10 10.03 -1.43
N THR A 98 -3.42 9.73 -2.70
CA THR A 98 -2.55 9.02 -3.64
C THR A 98 -1.79 9.94 -4.59
N SER A 99 -2.15 11.23 -4.62
CA SER A 99 -1.47 12.25 -5.42
C SER A 99 -0.24 12.78 -4.69
N THR A 100 0.92 12.70 -5.32
CA THR A 100 2.18 13.22 -4.78
C THR A 100 2.55 14.57 -5.34
N ASP A 101 1.96 14.96 -6.46
CA ASP A 101 2.11 16.25 -7.12
C ASP A 101 0.86 17.13 -6.95
N CYS A 102 -0.15 16.67 -6.20
CA CYS A 102 -1.40 17.38 -5.97
C CYS A 102 -2.15 17.71 -7.27
N SER A 103 -1.84 17.01 -8.37
CA SER A 103 -2.48 17.20 -9.68
C SER A 103 -3.88 16.58 -9.74
N THR A 104 -4.25 15.78 -8.75
CA THR A 104 -5.56 15.13 -8.63
C THR A 104 -6.18 15.39 -7.26
N TYR A 105 -7.51 15.37 -7.22
CA TYR A 105 -8.32 15.49 -6.01
C TYR A 105 -9.47 14.49 -6.04
N LEU A 106 -10.12 14.28 -4.90
CA LEU A 106 -11.28 13.41 -4.80
C LEU A 106 -12.55 14.25 -4.64
N GLN A 107 -13.57 13.92 -5.43
CA GLN A 107 -14.95 14.33 -5.18
C GLN A 107 -15.64 13.26 -4.35
N CYS A 108 -16.19 13.65 -3.21
CA CYS A 108 -16.89 12.82 -2.25
C CYS A 108 -18.39 13.14 -2.27
N VAL A 109 -19.23 12.15 -2.55
CA VAL A 109 -20.69 12.26 -2.55
C VAL A 109 -21.28 11.17 -1.66
N LEU A 110 -22.19 11.54 -0.75
CA LEU A 110 -22.87 10.60 0.14
C LEU A 110 -24.19 10.15 -0.49
N ILE A 111 -24.28 8.87 -0.88
CA ILE A 111 -25.49 8.29 -1.46
C ILE A 111 -25.92 7.12 -0.58
N ASN A 112 -27.12 7.20 0.00
CA ASN A 112 -27.70 6.17 0.85
C ASN A 112 -26.78 5.73 2.02
N GLY A 113 -26.09 6.68 2.64
CA GLY A 113 -25.18 6.41 3.76
C GLY A 113 -23.83 5.82 3.36
N VAL A 114 -23.54 5.73 2.05
CA VAL A 114 -22.26 5.27 1.49
C VAL A 114 -21.59 6.43 0.76
N TYR A 115 -20.33 6.70 1.08
CA TYR A 115 -19.53 7.67 0.33
C TYR A 115 -19.04 7.04 -0.97
N ILE A 116 -19.36 7.70 -2.08
CA ILE A 116 -18.77 7.45 -3.40
C ILE A 116 -17.68 8.49 -3.62
N GLN A 117 -16.49 8.03 -3.99
CA GLN A 117 -15.33 8.88 -4.26
C GLN A 117 -14.93 8.78 -5.73
N THR A 118 -14.69 9.93 -6.36
CA THR A 118 -14.24 10.03 -7.76
C THR A 118 -12.95 10.82 -7.82
N GLN A 119 -11.91 10.24 -8.40
CA GLN A 119 -10.65 10.96 -8.64
C GLN A 119 -10.76 11.84 -9.88
N LEU A 120 -10.43 13.12 -9.73
CA LEU A 120 -10.52 14.13 -10.77
C LEU A 120 -9.18 14.86 -10.91
N PRO A 121 -8.73 15.15 -12.15
CA PRO A 121 -7.53 15.94 -12.37
C PRO A 121 -7.83 17.44 -12.21
N CYS A 122 -6.83 18.18 -11.73
CA CYS A 122 -6.79 19.63 -11.87
C CYS A 122 -6.47 20.01 -13.33
N PRO A 123 -6.89 21.22 -13.77
CA PRO A 123 -6.41 21.79 -15.02
C PRO A 123 -4.88 21.82 -15.10
N ALA A 124 -4.34 21.71 -16.32
CA ALA A 124 -2.89 21.69 -16.53
C ALA A 124 -2.21 22.93 -15.91
N GLY A 125 -1.15 22.71 -15.15
CA GLY A 125 -0.40 23.77 -14.46
C GLY A 125 -1.07 24.30 -13.19
N THR A 126 -2.09 23.62 -12.66
CA THR A 126 -2.73 23.96 -11.38
C THR A 126 -2.72 22.76 -10.43
N PHE A 127 -2.76 23.03 -9.12
CA PHE A 127 -2.62 22.00 -8.10
C PHE A 127 -3.70 22.16 -7.04
N TYR A 128 -4.24 21.04 -6.54
CA TYR A 128 -5.31 21.07 -5.56
C TYR A 128 -4.83 21.64 -4.24
N ASN A 129 -5.41 22.76 -3.83
CA ASN A 129 -5.14 23.43 -2.57
C ASN A 129 -6.21 23.01 -1.53
N PRO A 130 -5.85 22.22 -0.50
CA PRO A 130 -6.82 21.75 0.49
C PRO A 130 -7.38 22.87 1.39
N ALA A 131 -6.71 24.02 1.47
CA ALA A 131 -7.20 25.15 2.26
C ALA A 131 -8.31 25.93 1.54
N THR A 132 -8.25 26.01 0.21
CA THR A 132 -9.27 26.70 -0.61
C THR A 132 -10.25 25.76 -1.28
N THR A 133 -9.96 24.44 -1.29
CA THR A 133 -10.70 23.38 -1.99
C THR A 133 -10.77 23.55 -3.51
N LEU A 134 -9.81 24.27 -4.08
CA LEU A 134 -9.74 24.61 -5.51
C LEU A 134 -8.37 24.27 -6.09
N CYS A 135 -8.30 24.13 -7.41
CA CYS A 135 -7.04 24.02 -8.12
C CYS A 135 -6.41 25.41 -8.30
N ASP A 136 -5.21 25.59 -7.76
CA ASP A 136 -4.50 26.86 -7.67
C ASP A 136 -3.12 26.73 -8.35
N PRO A 137 -2.77 27.59 -9.33
CA PRO A 137 -1.46 27.57 -9.97
C PRO A 137 -0.31 27.99 -9.05
N ALA A 138 -0.60 28.72 -7.96
CA ALA A 138 0.40 29.17 -7.00
C ALA A 138 0.59 28.20 -5.82
N TYR A 139 -0.20 27.13 -5.75
CA TYR A 139 -0.10 26.17 -4.65
C TYR A 139 1.15 25.29 -4.80
N VAL A 140 1.97 25.26 -3.75
CA VAL A 140 3.16 24.41 -3.68
C VAL A 140 2.76 23.08 -3.08
N CYS A 141 2.72 22.04 -3.90
CA CYS A 141 2.41 20.70 -3.43
C CYS A 141 3.50 20.18 -2.47
N THR A 142 3.08 19.72 -1.31
CA THR A 142 3.93 19.00 -0.36
C THR A 142 3.30 17.65 -0.10
N PHE A 143 3.99 16.57 -0.50
CA PHE A 143 3.50 15.23 -0.24
C PHE A 143 3.71 14.87 1.24
N THR A 144 2.64 14.41 1.88
CA THR A 144 2.66 13.87 3.24
C THR A 144 1.90 12.54 3.23
N CYS A 145 2.46 11.51 3.87
CA CYS A 145 1.80 10.22 3.99
C CYS A 145 0.45 10.31 4.71
N ALA A 146 -0.63 10.12 3.95
CA ALA A 146 -2.00 9.99 4.49
C ALA A 146 -2.47 8.54 4.56
N THR A 147 -1.84 7.64 3.80
CA THR A 147 -2.15 6.21 3.75
C THR A 147 -0.87 5.38 3.63
N GLY A 148 -0.95 4.10 4.00
CA GLY A 148 0.17 3.18 3.90
C GLY A 148 0.39 2.75 2.45
N GLY A 149 1.63 2.74 1.99
CA GLY A 149 1.93 2.34 0.61
C GLY A 149 3.19 2.95 0.03
N ARG A 150 3.38 2.75 -1.27
CA ARG A 150 4.48 3.33 -2.05
C ARG A 150 3.90 4.37 -3.00
N PHE A 151 4.53 5.53 -3.08
CA PHE A 151 4.04 6.66 -3.87
C PHE A 151 5.18 7.27 -4.67
N PRO A 152 4.94 7.72 -5.91
CA PRO A 152 5.98 8.33 -6.74
C PRO A 152 6.58 9.57 -6.06
N ASN A 153 7.88 9.80 -6.19
CA ASN A 153 8.44 11.08 -5.80
C ASN A 153 8.31 12.07 -6.95
N SER A 154 7.26 12.89 -6.94
CA SER A 154 7.01 13.94 -7.95
C SER A 154 8.11 15.00 -8.02
N ALA A 155 8.90 15.18 -6.95
CA ALA A 155 10.04 16.10 -6.95
C ALA A 155 11.27 15.52 -7.69
N ASP A 156 11.26 14.23 -8.02
CA ASP A 156 12.34 13.57 -8.74
C ASP A 156 12.00 13.41 -10.23
N ALA A 157 12.60 14.29 -11.04
CA ALA A 157 12.45 14.28 -12.49
C ALA A 157 12.99 13.00 -13.18
N THR A 158 13.74 12.15 -12.48
CA THR A 158 14.24 10.88 -13.01
C THR A 158 13.32 9.69 -12.73
N CYS A 159 12.26 9.91 -11.94
CA CYS A 159 11.37 8.87 -11.41
C CYS A 159 12.10 7.74 -10.65
N GLN A 160 13.35 7.94 -10.25
CA GLN A 160 14.15 6.88 -9.62
C GLN A 160 13.83 6.72 -8.14
N SER A 161 13.27 7.74 -7.50
CA SER A 161 12.90 7.73 -6.10
C SER A 161 11.39 7.66 -5.87
N TYR A 162 11.02 7.16 -4.70
CA TYR A 162 9.64 6.99 -4.27
C TYR A 162 9.54 7.13 -2.75
N TYR A 163 8.37 7.56 -2.29
CA TYR A 163 8.03 7.58 -0.88
C TYR A 163 7.44 6.23 -0.45
N TYR A 164 7.91 5.71 0.69
CA TYR A 164 7.30 4.58 1.37
C TYR A 164 6.70 5.05 2.69
N CYS A 165 5.38 4.89 2.79
CA CYS A 165 4.57 5.30 3.93
C CYS A 165 4.17 4.07 4.75
N VAL A 166 4.51 4.06 6.04
CA VAL A 166 4.21 2.95 6.96
C VAL A 166 3.37 3.46 8.12
N LEU A 167 2.23 2.82 8.40
CA LEU A 167 1.42 3.12 9.57
C LEU A 167 2.16 2.69 10.84
N ALA A 168 2.49 3.65 11.70
CA ALA A 168 3.10 3.39 12.99
C ALA A 168 2.02 3.05 14.04
N ALA A 169 2.45 2.41 15.15
CA ALA A 169 1.55 1.97 16.21
C ALA A 169 0.78 3.12 16.90
N ASN A 170 1.26 4.36 16.79
CA ASN A 170 0.59 5.56 17.30
C ASN A 170 -0.49 6.12 16.35
N GLY A 171 -0.76 5.45 15.22
CA GLY A 171 -1.74 5.88 14.22
C GLY A 171 -1.24 6.92 13.22
N THR A 172 0.02 7.35 13.31
CA THR A 172 0.65 8.28 12.34
C THR A 172 1.38 7.50 11.23
N PHE A 173 1.67 8.16 10.11
CA PHE A 173 2.47 7.56 9.04
C PHE A 173 3.93 8.01 9.09
N ALA A 174 4.84 7.05 9.14
CA ALA A 174 6.27 7.28 8.92
C ALA A 174 6.55 7.31 7.41
N GLN A 175 7.17 8.39 6.94
CA GLN A 175 7.57 8.57 5.55
C GLN A 175 9.06 8.28 5.37
N TYR A 176 9.38 7.45 4.40
CA TYR A 176 10.74 7.14 3.98
C TYR A 176 10.93 7.47 2.50
N ASN A 177 12.08 8.02 2.12
CA ASN A 177 12.44 8.22 0.73
C ASN A 177 13.42 7.12 0.30
N TYR A 178 13.05 6.35 -0.73
CA TYR A 178 13.85 5.25 -1.26
C TYR A 178 14.18 5.48 -2.72
N THR A 179 15.36 5.02 -3.13
CA THR A 179 15.78 4.96 -4.52
C THR A 179 15.55 3.56 -5.06
N CYS A 180 14.99 3.46 -6.27
CA CYS A 180 14.87 2.22 -7.00
C CYS A 180 16.26 1.63 -7.29
N PRO A 181 16.41 0.30 -7.20
CA PRO A 181 17.69 -0.35 -7.47
C PRO A 181 18.09 -0.23 -8.94
N THR A 182 19.40 -0.21 -9.20
CA THR A 182 20.00 -0.17 -10.55
C THR A 182 19.47 0.98 -11.42
N THR A 183 19.14 0.70 -12.68
CA THR A 183 18.57 1.66 -13.65
C THR A 183 17.04 1.57 -13.71
N SER A 184 16.41 0.89 -12.75
CA SER A 184 14.94 0.81 -12.70
C SER A 184 14.34 2.12 -12.19
N VAL A 185 13.12 2.40 -12.63
CA VAL A 185 12.35 3.59 -12.25
C VAL A 185 11.04 3.20 -11.58
N PHE A 186 10.54 4.04 -10.70
CA PHE A 186 9.31 3.80 -9.99
C PHE A 186 8.11 4.02 -10.92
N SER A 187 7.28 3.00 -11.08
CA SER A 187 6.02 3.11 -11.81
C SER A 187 4.89 3.54 -10.87
N PRO A 188 4.23 4.68 -11.11
CA PRO A 188 3.07 5.11 -10.31
C PRO A 188 1.84 4.20 -10.51
N LEU A 189 1.80 3.45 -11.61
CA LEU A 189 0.71 2.53 -11.94
C LEU A 189 0.82 1.22 -11.15
N THR A 190 2.00 0.61 -11.13
CA THR A 190 2.22 -0.68 -10.45
C THR A 190 2.71 -0.53 -9.01
N ARG A 191 3.08 0.70 -8.60
CA ARG A 191 3.67 1.03 -7.30
C ARG A 191 4.99 0.28 -7.02
N LEU A 192 5.72 -0.07 -8.07
CA LEU A 192 6.95 -0.86 -8.02
C LEU A 192 8.04 -0.24 -8.90
N CYS A 193 9.30 -0.53 -8.56
CA CYS A 193 10.43 -0.25 -9.42
C CYS A 193 10.45 -1.23 -10.59
N THR A 194 10.52 -0.71 -11.82
CA THR A 194 10.51 -1.50 -13.05
C THR A 194 11.42 -0.87 -14.10
N ASN A 195 11.87 -1.69 -15.06
CA ASN A 195 12.61 -1.22 -16.24
C ASN A 195 11.68 -0.93 -17.43
N THR A 196 10.37 -1.20 -17.29
CA THR A 196 9.39 -1.08 -18.38
C THR A 196 8.59 0.22 -18.34
N TYR A 197 8.64 0.96 -17.23
CA TYR A 197 7.99 2.25 -17.13
C TYR A 197 8.89 3.32 -17.76
N THR A 198 8.32 4.13 -18.65
CA THR A 198 9.02 5.27 -19.24
C THR A 198 8.70 6.50 -18.39
N CYS A 199 9.71 7.01 -17.68
CA CYS A 199 9.58 8.26 -16.94
C CYS A 199 9.28 9.40 -17.93
N PRO A 200 8.20 10.18 -17.73
CA PRO A 200 7.93 11.34 -18.57
C PRO A 200 9.09 12.33 -18.44
N THR A 201 9.72 12.68 -19.55
CA THR A 201 10.73 13.73 -19.56
C THR A 201 10.01 15.06 -19.33
N VAL A 202 10.36 15.76 -18.25
CA VAL A 202 9.93 17.14 -18.03
C VAL A 202 10.56 17.97 -19.16
N ILE A 203 9.78 18.35 -20.17
CA ILE A 203 10.21 19.35 -21.14
C ILE A 203 10.11 20.67 -20.40
N GLY A 204 11.27 21.19 -19.98
CA GLY A 204 11.41 22.53 -19.41
C GLY A 204 11.09 23.62 -20.43
#